data_AF-A0A0K6S8N2-F1
#
_entry.id   AF-A0A0K6S8N2-F1
#
_cell.length_a   1.000
_cell.length_b   1.000
_cell.length_c   1.000
_cell.angle_alpha   90.00
_cell.angle_beta   90.00
_cell.angle_gamma   90.00
#
_symmetry.space_group_name_H-M   'P 1'
#
loop_
_entity.id
_entity.type
_entity.pdbx_description
1 polymer ?
#
loop_
_entity_poly.entity_id
_entity_poly.type
_entity_poly.pdbx_seq_one_letter_code
_entity_poly.pdbx_strand_id
1 'polypeptide(L)'
;MVFSWSRCPFCLRAKEVLGSEELGIKRMKVVELDGDLDVDAETGKAIRAELGKRTGRTSVPSVWVGGQFVGGCNDGGLGGVIPLLRAGALQKMLREAGALAESNSLSRGGAKKGLFGLF
;
A
#
# COMPACT_ATOMS: atom_id res chain seq x y z
N MET A 1 -2.80 -4.84 0.15
CA MET A 1 -3.28 -5.78 -0.91
C MET A 1 -3.20 -5.07 -2.25
N VAL A 2 -2.80 -5.80 -3.30
CA VAL A 2 -2.87 -5.33 -4.69
C VAL A 2 -3.56 -6.41 -5.52
N PHE A 3 -4.77 -6.15 -5.99
CA PHE A 3 -5.39 -6.98 -7.01
C PHE A 3 -4.91 -6.52 -8.38
N SER A 4 -4.46 -7.46 -9.20
CA SER A 4 -3.55 -7.20 -10.33
C SER A 4 -3.89 -8.06 -11.55
N TRP A 5 -3.27 -7.74 -12.68
CA TRP A 5 -3.07 -8.63 -13.82
C TRP A 5 -1.59 -8.64 -14.18
N SER A 6 -1.03 -9.81 -14.43
CA SER A 6 0.42 -10.06 -14.54
C SER A 6 1.07 -9.19 -15.62
N ARG A 7 0.44 -9.11 -16.80
CA ARG A 7 0.91 -8.38 -18.00
C ARG A 7 0.30 -6.98 -18.15
N CYS A 8 -0.46 -6.46 -17.18
CA CYS A 8 -1.07 -5.12 -17.28
C CYS A 8 -0.05 -4.01 -16.92
N PRO A 9 0.19 -3.00 -17.78
CA PRO A 9 1.23 -1.99 -17.56
C PRO A 9 0.99 -1.14 -16.31
N PHE A 10 -0.26 -0.79 -16.01
CA PHE A 10 -0.60 -0.07 -14.77
C PHE A 10 -0.44 -0.96 -13.52
N CYS A 11 -0.64 -2.27 -13.63
CA CYS A 11 -0.39 -3.20 -12.53
C CYS A 11 1.10 -3.37 -12.28
N LEU A 12 1.90 -3.54 -13.34
CA LEU A 12 3.36 -3.58 -13.26
C LEU A 12 3.92 -2.33 -12.59
N ARG A 13 3.55 -1.13 -13.07
CA ARG A 13 4.01 0.14 -12.47
C ARG A 13 3.56 0.33 -11.02
N ALA A 14 2.34 -0.10 -10.66
CA ALA A 14 1.89 -0.05 -9.27
C ALA A 14 2.67 -1.02 -8.37
N LYS A 15 2.98 -2.24 -8.86
CA LYS A 15 3.77 -3.24 -8.14
C LYS A 15 5.24 -2.84 -8.00
N GLU A 16 5.84 -2.28 -9.05
CA GLU A 16 7.20 -1.69 -9.06
C GLU A 16 7.33 -0.62 -7.97
N VAL A 17 6.42 0.37 -7.97
CA VAL A 17 6.44 1.47 -7.01
C VAL A 17 6.19 1.01 -5.58
N LEU A 18 5.21 0.13 -5.34
CA LEU A 18 4.93 -0.43 -4.01
C LEU A 18 6.01 -1.41 -3.52
N GLY A 19 6.74 -2.04 -4.44
CA GLY A 19 7.85 -2.94 -4.15
C GLY A 19 9.21 -2.25 -3.96
N SER A 20 9.29 -0.91 -4.05
CA SER A 20 10.55 -0.19 -3.94
C SER A 20 11.14 -0.28 -2.52
N GLU A 21 12.46 -0.38 -2.43
CA GLU A 21 13.16 -0.38 -1.14
C GLU A 21 12.98 0.95 -0.38
N GLU A 22 12.82 2.06 -1.10
CA GLU A 22 12.53 3.40 -0.58
C GLU A 22 11.21 3.44 0.22
N LEU A 23 10.16 2.79 -0.29
CA LEU A 23 8.90 2.66 0.47
C LEU A 23 9.02 1.66 1.62
N GLY A 24 9.97 0.72 1.57
CA GLY A 24 10.29 -0.16 2.69
C GLY A 24 9.15 -1.10 3.12
N ILE A 25 8.16 -1.35 2.26
CA ILE A 25 6.99 -2.19 2.58
C ILE A 25 7.45 -3.63 2.87
N LYS A 26 7.13 -4.13 4.06
CA LYS A 26 7.42 -5.51 4.47
C LYS A 26 6.18 -6.41 4.47
N ARG A 27 4.97 -5.83 4.44
CA ARG A 27 3.70 -6.57 4.37
C ARG A 27 2.87 -6.20 3.13
N MET A 28 3.34 -6.62 1.96
CA MET A 28 2.57 -6.58 0.71
C MET A 28 2.12 -7.99 0.32
N LYS A 29 0.85 -8.13 -0.08
CA LYS A 29 0.33 -9.28 -0.83
C LYS A 29 -0.30 -8.79 -2.14
N VAL A 30 0.11 -9.41 -3.24
CA VAL A 30 -0.50 -9.31 -4.56
C VAL A 30 -1.50 -10.47 -4.74
N VAL A 31 -2.50 -10.29 -5.60
CA VAL A 31 -3.31 -11.38 -6.18
C VAL A 31 -3.55 -11.07 -7.65
N GLU A 32 -3.02 -11.90 -8.54
CA GLU A 32 -3.19 -11.81 -10.00
C GLU A 32 -4.52 -12.47 -10.42
N LEU A 33 -5.39 -11.70 -11.10
CA LEU A 33 -6.78 -12.07 -11.40
C LEU A 33 -7.03 -12.36 -12.89
N ASP A 34 -6.00 -12.78 -13.63
CA ASP A 34 -6.05 -13.02 -15.08
C ASP A 34 -6.37 -14.47 -15.46
N GLY A 35 -6.20 -15.43 -14.54
CA GLY A 35 -6.36 -16.86 -14.78
C GLY A 35 -5.04 -17.63 -14.92
N ASP A 36 -3.91 -16.92 -15.03
CA ASP A 36 -2.60 -17.51 -15.35
C ASP A 36 -1.75 -17.89 -14.13
N LEU A 37 -2.08 -17.37 -12.92
CA LEU A 37 -1.19 -17.43 -11.75
C LEU A 37 -1.90 -17.75 -10.40
N ASP A 38 -2.47 -16.76 -9.71
CA ASP A 38 -2.94 -16.92 -8.31
C ASP A 38 -4.35 -17.53 -8.19
N VAL A 39 -5.22 -17.27 -9.16
CA VAL A 39 -6.61 -17.76 -9.23
C VAL A 39 -7.03 -18.02 -10.66
N ASP A 40 -8.02 -18.89 -10.87
CA ASP A 40 -8.65 -19.10 -12.17
C ASP A 40 -9.45 -17.88 -12.67
N ALA A 41 -9.82 -17.88 -13.94
CA ALA A 41 -10.49 -16.76 -14.59
C ALA A 41 -11.90 -16.44 -14.03
N GLU A 42 -12.67 -17.43 -13.58
CA GLU A 42 -14.01 -17.20 -13.03
C GLU A 42 -13.92 -16.71 -11.58
N THR A 43 -12.99 -17.24 -10.78
CA THR A 43 -12.65 -16.67 -9.46
C THR A 43 -12.13 -15.24 -9.58
N GLY A 44 -11.25 -14.96 -10.54
CA GLY A 44 -10.75 -13.61 -10.83
C GLY A 44 -11.87 -12.63 -11.20
N LYS A 45 -12.79 -13.06 -12.06
CA LYS A 45 -14.02 -12.34 -12.45
C LYS A 45 -14.97 -12.11 -11.26
N ALA A 46 -15.16 -13.10 -10.39
CA ALA A 46 -15.98 -12.97 -9.17
C ALA A 46 -15.38 -11.96 -8.18
N ILE A 47 -14.06 -12.01 -7.96
CA ILE A 47 -13.33 -11.03 -7.14
C ILE A 47 -13.48 -9.62 -7.75
N ARG A 48 -13.31 -9.46 -9.07
CA ARG A 48 -13.50 -8.17 -9.75
C ARG A 48 -14.93 -7.63 -9.63
N ALA A 49 -15.95 -8.49 -9.62
CA ALA A 49 -17.34 -8.07 -9.39
C ALA A 49 -17.56 -7.57 -7.96
N GLU A 50 -16.99 -8.25 -6.95
CA GLU A 50 -17.05 -7.81 -5.55
C GLU A 50 -16.28 -6.50 -5.29
N LEU A 51 -15.10 -6.33 -5.90
CA LEU A 51 -14.39 -5.04 -5.94
C LEU A 51 -15.25 -3.94 -6.58
N GLY A 52 -15.99 -4.29 -7.64
CA GLY A 52 -16.98 -3.42 -8.28
C GLY A 52 -18.04 -2.90 -7.30
N LYS A 53 -18.69 -3.78 -6.53
CA LYS A 53 -19.68 -3.39 -5.51
C LYS A 53 -19.10 -2.45 -4.45
N ARG A 54 -17.84 -2.66 -4.05
CA ARG A 54 -17.18 -1.90 -2.97
C ARG A 54 -16.60 -0.55 -3.39
N THR A 55 -16.35 -0.34 -4.68
CA THR A 55 -15.56 0.81 -5.18
C THR A 55 -16.14 1.51 -6.41
N GLY A 56 -17.23 0.97 -6.97
CA GLY A 56 -17.74 1.36 -8.29
C GLY A 56 -16.86 0.89 -9.46
N ARG A 57 -15.76 0.16 -9.22
CA ARG A 57 -14.75 -0.16 -10.25
C ARG A 57 -14.32 -1.63 -10.24
N THR A 58 -14.32 -2.22 -11.44
CA THR A 58 -13.82 -3.59 -11.71
C THR A 58 -12.43 -3.60 -12.37
N SER A 59 -11.79 -2.42 -12.49
CA SER A 59 -10.47 -2.23 -13.11
C SER A 59 -9.33 -2.67 -12.19
N VAL A 60 -8.27 -3.26 -12.76
CA VAL A 60 -6.98 -3.48 -12.07
C VAL A 60 -5.92 -2.49 -12.56
N PRO A 61 -4.94 -2.08 -11.72
CA PRO A 61 -4.75 -2.52 -10.34
C PRO A 61 -5.84 -1.96 -9.41
N SER A 62 -6.17 -2.71 -8.37
CA SER A 62 -7.02 -2.25 -7.27
C SER A 62 -6.23 -2.40 -5.97
N VAL A 63 -5.79 -1.27 -5.43
CA VAL A 63 -4.82 -1.17 -4.34
C VAL A 63 -5.53 -0.83 -3.03
N TRP A 64 -5.14 -1.53 -1.96
CA TRP A 64 -5.75 -1.38 -0.63
C TRP A 64 -4.71 -1.39 0.48
N VAL A 65 -4.78 -0.41 1.38
CA VAL A 65 -3.87 -0.23 2.54
C VAL A 65 -4.73 -0.06 3.79
N GLY A 66 -4.49 -0.86 4.84
CA GLY A 66 -5.29 -0.81 6.07
C GLY A 66 -6.81 -1.06 5.87
N GLY A 67 -7.19 -1.77 4.80
CA GLY A 67 -8.59 -1.94 4.39
C GLY A 67 -9.21 -0.77 3.61
N GLN A 68 -8.50 0.38 3.49
CA GLN A 68 -8.93 1.52 2.69
C GLN A 68 -8.59 1.34 1.21
N PHE A 69 -9.51 1.74 0.32
CA PHE A 69 -9.29 1.69 -1.12
C PHE A 69 -8.42 2.88 -1.59
N VAL A 70 -7.17 2.60 -1.92
CA VAL A 70 -6.21 3.60 -2.42
C VAL A 70 -6.60 4.08 -3.83
N GLY A 71 -7.06 3.16 -4.68
CA GLY A 71 -7.33 3.43 -6.10
C GLY A 71 -6.61 2.44 -7.01
N GLY A 72 -6.34 2.87 -8.24
CA GLY A 72 -5.45 2.23 -9.18
C GLY A 72 -4.03 2.82 -9.16
N CYS A 73 -3.35 2.80 -10.30
CA CYS A 73 -1.99 3.34 -10.42
C CYS A 73 -1.99 4.88 -10.33
N ASN A 74 -2.89 5.55 -11.06
CA ASN A 74 -2.87 7.01 -11.26
C ASN A 74 -4.13 7.74 -10.75
N ASP A 75 -5.17 7.01 -10.35
CA ASP A 75 -6.53 7.53 -10.22
C ASP A 75 -7.44 6.60 -9.37
N GLY A 76 -8.64 7.10 -9.02
CA GLY A 76 -9.67 6.36 -8.29
C GLY A 76 -9.40 6.23 -6.79
N GLY A 77 -10.41 5.80 -6.02
CA GLY A 77 -10.31 5.69 -4.57
C GLY A 77 -9.93 7.02 -3.92
N LEU A 78 -8.84 7.02 -3.15
CA LEU A 78 -8.26 8.21 -2.54
C LEU A 78 -7.31 9.00 -3.47
N GLY A 79 -7.14 8.56 -4.72
CA GLY A 79 -6.31 9.20 -5.75
C GLY A 79 -5.35 8.25 -6.48
N GLY A 80 -5.24 6.98 -6.07
CA GLY A 80 -4.30 6.02 -6.62
C GLY A 80 -2.87 6.15 -6.09
N VAL A 81 -2.01 5.20 -6.46
CA VAL A 81 -0.65 5.04 -5.91
C VAL A 81 0.24 6.25 -6.21
N ILE A 82 0.35 6.65 -7.48
CA ILE A 82 1.30 7.70 -7.91
C ILE A 82 0.96 9.07 -7.29
N PRO A 83 -0.31 9.55 -7.28
CA PRO A 83 -0.62 10.84 -6.65
C PRO A 83 -0.43 10.84 -5.13
N LEU A 84 -0.84 9.78 -4.43
CA LEU A 84 -0.68 9.70 -2.96
C LEU A 84 0.79 9.55 -2.53
N LEU A 85 1.63 8.91 -3.35
CA LEU A 85 3.08 8.86 -3.15
C LEU A 85 3.70 10.27 -3.27
N ARG A 86 3.35 11.01 -4.33
CA ARG A 86 3.81 12.39 -4.56
C ARG A 86 3.36 13.35 -3.47
N ALA A 87 2.19 13.10 -2.87
CA ALA A 87 1.66 13.87 -1.75
C ALA A 87 2.20 13.44 -0.37
N GLY A 88 3.06 12.41 -0.29
CA GLY A 88 3.54 11.83 0.99
C GLY A 88 2.48 11.06 1.80
N ALA A 89 1.22 11.07 1.34
CA ALA A 89 0.09 10.47 2.03
C ALA A 89 0.15 8.93 2.03
N LEU A 90 0.68 8.32 0.97
CA LEU A 90 0.82 6.86 0.87
C LEU A 90 1.74 6.32 1.98
N GLN A 91 2.87 6.97 2.23
CA GLN A 91 3.85 6.62 3.27
C GLN A 91 3.20 6.70 4.67
N LYS A 92 2.35 7.70 4.90
CA LYS A 92 1.57 7.83 6.14
C LYS A 92 0.60 6.65 6.30
N MET A 93 -0.22 6.36 5.29
CA MET A 93 -1.17 5.24 5.30
C MET A 93 -0.48 3.89 5.51
N LEU A 94 0.67 3.67 4.88
CA LEU A 94 1.46 2.44 5.02
C LEU A 94 2.02 2.28 6.44
N ARG A 95 2.45 3.38 7.07
CA ARG A 95 2.90 3.38 8.48
C ARG A 95 1.74 3.10 9.44
N GLU A 96 0.59 3.72 9.23
CA GLU A 96 -0.61 3.54 10.05
C GLU A 96 -1.22 2.12 9.91
N ALA A 97 -1.08 1.49 8.73
CA ALA A 97 -1.42 0.08 8.53
C ALA A 97 -0.33 -0.90 9.02
N GLY A 98 0.77 -0.40 9.59
CA GLY A 98 1.95 -1.20 9.97
C GLY A 98 2.57 -1.99 8.81
N ALA A 99 2.37 -1.56 7.56
CA ALA A 99 2.86 -2.28 6.39
C ALA A 99 4.38 -2.13 6.18
N LEU A 100 4.98 -1.12 6.82
CA LEU A 100 6.41 -0.84 6.87
C LEU A 100 7.11 -1.66 7.96
N ALA A 101 8.43 -1.74 7.91
CA ALA A 101 9.21 -2.16 9.07
C ALA A 101 9.02 -1.17 10.25
N GLU A 102 9.06 -1.66 11.48
CA GLU A 102 9.20 -0.77 12.63
C GLU A 102 10.56 -0.06 12.58
N SER A 103 10.55 1.26 12.70
CA SER A 103 11.76 2.06 12.79
C SER A 103 12.40 1.81 14.15
N ASN A 104 13.50 1.04 14.17
CA ASN A 104 14.20 0.61 15.38
C ASN A 104 14.65 1.82 16.22
N SER A 105 13.90 2.15 17.28
CA SER A 105 13.93 3.46 17.94
C SER A 105 15.02 3.55 19.03
N LEU A 106 16.28 3.38 18.63
CA LEU A 106 17.49 3.46 19.45
C LEU A 106 18.55 4.26 18.68
N SER A 107 19.07 5.41 19.10
CA SER A 107 18.76 6.35 20.20
C SER A 107 19.27 7.76 19.76
N ARG A 108 19.60 8.81 20.54
CA ARG A 108 19.80 9.15 21.97
C ARG A 108 19.77 10.70 22.05
N GLY A 109 19.26 11.35 23.11
CA GLY A 109 19.06 12.83 23.06
C GLY A 109 19.01 13.67 24.36
N GLY A 110 19.33 13.10 25.52
CA GLY A 110 19.66 13.78 26.80
C GLY A 110 19.06 15.18 27.13
N ALA A 111 17.86 15.23 27.71
CA ALA A 111 17.39 16.40 28.47
C ALA A 111 18.00 16.42 29.89
N LYS A 112 19.17 17.06 30.06
CA LYS A 112 19.74 17.32 31.40
C LYS A 112 18.91 18.40 32.13
N LYS A 113 17.92 17.99 32.93
CA LYS A 113 17.32 18.89 33.93
C LYS A 113 18.31 19.11 35.07
N GLY A 114 18.85 20.31 35.19
CA GLY A 114 19.64 20.71 36.35
C GLY A 114 18.75 21.07 37.54
N LEU A 115 19.11 20.57 38.72
CA LEU A 115 18.61 20.97 40.03
C LEU A 115 19.76 20.64 41.01
N PHE A 116 20.57 21.58 41.52
CA PHE A 116 20.30 22.61 42.54
C PHE A 116 19.90 22.03 43.91
N GLY A 117 20.63 22.43 44.98
CA GLY A 117 20.80 21.65 46.22
C GLY A 117 22.11 20.86 46.14
N LEU A 118 23.19 21.13 46.87
CA LEU A 118 23.38 21.76 48.19
C LEU A 118 22.89 20.89 49.37
N PHE A 119 23.78 20.74 50.37
CA PHE A 119 23.80 19.75 51.45
C PHE A 119 24.25 18.34 51.01
#